data_AF-A0A023FSH2-F1
#
_entry.id   AF-A0A023FSH2-F1
#
_cell.length_a   1.000
_cell.length_b   1.000
_cell.length_c   1.000
_cell.angle_alpha   90.00
_cell.angle_beta   90.00
_cell.angle_gamma   90.00
#
_symmetry.space_group_name_H-M   'P 1'
#
loop_
_entity.id
_entity.type
_entity.pdbx_description
1 polymer ?
#
loop_
_entity_poly.entity_id
_entity_poly.type
_entity_poly.pdbx_seq_one_letter_code
_entity_poly.pdbx_strand_id
1 'polypeptide(L)'
;MYATTPTRHAGPLRTRRNLGPGRRSTDRNVSGSKRNLSKSSLDDSETAQVLGLRAFGERVATLDSGMTQVPAGTTVELQLFGNGFTNQSSFAFTHEPAPRGSACDEVPTVAVAHATNVGGGKASVLVSLPGASVRYYVCSKAPLSEDVKWVHQGDEPWVTLVTQGRLMPVWVQAIILAGLLLLSGLFSGLNLGLMALDKTELRVIESCGTPSERKWAKVIAPLRNHGNYLLCSLLLGNVLVNSTLTILLDDLTSGLVAVVGSTISIVIFGEIIP
;
A
#
# COMPACT_ATOMS: atom_id res chain seq x y z
N MET A 1 18.50 -12.66 -55.48
CA MET A 1 17.27 -13.34 -55.91
C MET A 1 16.15 -12.76 -55.06
N TYR A 2 15.47 -11.69 -55.52
CA TYR A 2 14.19 -11.71 -56.26
C TYR A 2 13.16 -12.64 -55.59
N ALA A 3 11.89 -12.33 -55.33
CA ALA A 3 10.98 -11.17 -55.35
C ALA A 3 9.56 -11.77 -55.14
N THR A 4 8.55 -10.91 -54.92
CA THR A 4 7.11 -11.09 -55.27
C THR A 4 6.10 -11.62 -54.23
N THR A 5 5.33 -10.68 -53.65
CA THR A 5 3.84 -10.61 -53.68
C THR A 5 3.35 -10.27 -55.11
N PRO A 6 2.03 -10.17 -55.48
CA PRO A 6 0.72 -10.33 -54.78
C PRO A 6 -0.39 -11.06 -55.63
N THR A 7 -1.65 -11.12 -55.16
CA THR A 7 -2.97 -10.95 -55.88
C THR A 7 -4.11 -11.48 -54.98
N ARG A 8 -5.15 -10.74 -54.54
CA ARG A 8 -6.28 -10.01 -55.19
C ARG A 8 -7.33 -10.93 -55.84
N HIS A 9 -8.51 -11.06 -55.21
CA HIS A 9 -9.77 -11.39 -55.89
C HIS A 9 -10.95 -10.64 -55.27
N ALA A 10 -11.78 -10.07 -56.16
CA ALA A 10 -12.95 -9.25 -55.89
C ALA A 10 -14.19 -9.84 -56.61
N GLY A 11 -15.39 -9.58 -56.05
CA GLY A 11 -16.68 -9.59 -56.75
C GLY A 11 -17.77 -10.54 -56.17
N PRO A 12 -19.07 -10.36 -56.52
CA PRO A 12 -19.83 -9.11 -56.47
C PRO A 12 -21.31 -9.24 -55.95
N LEU A 13 -21.89 -8.08 -55.60
CA LEU A 13 -23.29 -7.58 -55.65
C LEU A 13 -24.48 -8.52 -55.94
N ARG A 14 -25.55 -8.41 -55.14
CA ARG A 14 -26.93 -8.74 -55.56
C ARG A 14 -28.02 -7.80 -54.95
N THR A 15 -28.56 -6.97 -55.86
CA THR A 15 -29.98 -6.57 -56.09
C THR A 15 -30.87 -5.90 -55.03
N ARG A 16 -31.27 -4.66 -55.38
CA ARG A 16 -32.50 -3.94 -54.99
C ARG A 16 -33.78 -4.68 -55.43
N ARG A 17 -34.84 -4.59 -54.61
CA ARG A 17 -36.25 -4.50 -55.06
C ARG A 17 -36.97 -3.40 -54.28
N ASN A 18 -37.76 -2.62 -55.01
CA ASN A 18 -38.63 -1.52 -54.56
C ASN A 18 -40.11 -1.92 -54.73
N LEU A 19 -41.01 -1.06 -54.18
CA LEU A 19 -42.49 -1.00 -54.26
C LEU A 19 -43.25 -1.89 -53.26
N GLY A 20 -44.24 -1.43 -52.48
CA GLY A 20 -45.06 -0.21 -52.44
C GLY A 20 -45.98 -0.22 -51.19
N PRO A 21 -46.99 0.66 -51.07
CA PRO A 21 -47.32 1.33 -49.79
C PRO A 21 -48.60 0.86 -49.05
N GLY A 22 -48.67 1.22 -47.75
CA GLY A 22 -49.88 1.72 -47.08
C GLY A 22 -50.90 0.71 -46.56
N ARG A 23 -50.96 0.54 -45.22
CA ARG A 23 -52.21 0.20 -44.51
C ARG A 23 -52.33 0.96 -43.18
N ARG A 24 -53.48 1.65 -43.07
CA ARG A 24 -54.09 2.20 -41.86
C ARG A 24 -54.44 1.08 -40.87
N SER A 25 -54.19 1.32 -39.59
CA SER A 25 -54.89 0.74 -38.44
C SER A 25 -55.03 1.86 -37.41
N THR A 26 -56.16 2.57 -37.34
CA THR A 26 -57.16 2.46 -36.25
C THR A 26 -56.57 1.93 -34.95
N ASP A 27 -56.39 2.83 -33.97
CA ASP A 27 -56.43 2.44 -32.56
C ASP A 27 -57.19 3.47 -31.72
N ARG A 28 -57.99 2.90 -30.82
CA ARG A 28 -59.04 3.50 -30.01
C ARG A 28 -58.45 4.20 -28.78
N ASN A 29 -59.07 5.31 -28.40
CA ASN A 29 -58.97 5.91 -27.07
C ASN A 29 -59.48 4.94 -26.00
N VAL A 30 -58.67 4.63 -24.98
CA VAL A 30 -59.15 4.35 -23.61
C VAL A 30 -58.15 4.91 -22.58
N SER A 31 -58.68 5.81 -21.75
CA SER A 31 -58.28 6.28 -20.42
C SER A 31 -57.02 5.72 -19.75
N GLY A 32 -56.14 6.65 -19.38
CA GLY A 32 -55.96 7.02 -17.97
C GLY A 32 -55.42 5.94 -17.02
N SER A 33 -54.10 5.90 -16.87
CA SER A 33 -53.47 5.56 -15.59
C SER A 33 -52.07 6.16 -15.54
N LYS A 34 -51.98 7.41 -15.07
CA LYS A 34 -50.72 8.04 -14.68
C LYS A 34 -50.22 7.30 -13.43
N ARG A 35 -49.29 6.37 -13.60
CA ARG A 35 -48.53 5.84 -12.47
C ARG A 35 -47.55 6.93 -12.05
N ASN A 36 -47.73 7.40 -10.83
CA ASN A 36 -46.87 8.36 -10.15
C ASN A 36 -45.47 7.77 -10.02
N LEU A 37 -44.60 8.13 -10.96
CA LEU A 37 -43.16 8.04 -10.80
C LEU A 37 -42.75 9.24 -9.95
N SER A 38 -42.87 9.13 -8.63
CA SER A 38 -42.26 10.06 -7.69
C SER A 38 -40.74 9.85 -7.72
N LYS A 39 -40.12 10.26 -8.82
CA LYS A 39 -38.71 10.59 -8.88
C LYS A 39 -38.63 11.98 -8.28
N SER A 40 -38.48 12.05 -6.95
CA SER A 40 -38.13 13.29 -6.27
C SER A 40 -36.75 13.68 -6.77
N SER A 41 -36.74 14.57 -7.75
CA SER A 41 -35.63 15.48 -8.03
C SER A 41 -35.35 16.28 -6.75
N LEU A 42 -34.51 15.71 -5.89
CA LEU A 42 -33.72 16.48 -4.95
C LEU A 42 -32.67 17.18 -5.78
N ASP A 43 -32.54 18.49 -5.60
CA ASP A 43 -31.60 19.35 -6.31
C ASP A 43 -30.18 18.75 -6.27
N ASP A 44 -29.65 18.34 -7.44
CA ASP A 44 -28.28 17.86 -7.61
C ASP A 44 -27.22 18.95 -7.29
N SER A 45 -27.65 20.16 -6.92
CA SER A 45 -26.79 21.31 -6.62
C SER A 45 -26.60 21.60 -5.13
N GLU A 46 -27.29 20.91 -4.21
CA GLU A 46 -27.30 21.26 -2.78
C GLU A 46 -26.51 20.30 -1.87
N THR A 47 -25.98 19.19 -2.39
CA THR A 47 -25.22 18.21 -1.60
C THR A 47 -23.80 18.05 -2.13
N ALA A 48 -22.83 18.01 -1.22
CA ALA A 48 -21.44 17.73 -1.55
C ALA A 48 -21.32 16.24 -1.91
N GLN A 49 -21.28 15.91 -3.20
CA GLN A 49 -21.23 14.53 -3.65
C GLN A 49 -19.80 14.09 -3.90
N VAL A 50 -19.39 12.97 -3.30
CA VAL A 50 -18.09 12.31 -3.51
C VAL A 50 -18.29 11.20 -4.53
N LEU A 51 -17.70 11.38 -5.71
CA LEU A 51 -17.73 10.43 -6.81
C LEU A 51 -16.52 9.48 -6.80
N GLY A 52 -15.44 9.87 -6.14
CA GLY A 52 -14.25 9.04 -5.97
C GLY A 52 -13.31 9.64 -4.93
N LEU A 53 -12.38 8.82 -4.46
CA LEU A 53 -11.34 9.24 -3.53
C LEU A 53 -9.99 8.68 -3.95
N ARG A 54 -8.93 9.38 -3.54
CA ARG A 54 -7.55 8.95 -3.66
C ARG A 54 -6.77 9.37 -2.44
N ALA A 55 -6.03 8.46 -1.85
CA ALA A 55 -5.13 8.78 -0.76
C ALA A 55 -3.72 9.14 -1.27
N PHE A 56 -3.02 9.96 -0.50
CA PHE A 56 -1.63 10.32 -0.70
C PHE A 56 -0.85 10.11 0.61
N GLY A 57 0.39 9.66 0.46
CA GLY A 57 1.28 9.37 1.58
C GLY A 57 2.08 8.09 1.37
N GLU A 58 2.95 7.78 2.32
CA GLU A 58 3.65 6.50 2.36
C GLU A 58 2.68 5.36 2.71
N ARG A 59 2.96 4.16 2.20
CA ARG A 59 2.17 2.94 2.45
C ARG A 59 0.69 3.06 2.02
N VAL A 60 0.41 3.95 1.08
CA VAL A 60 -0.87 4.06 0.40
C VAL A 60 -0.83 3.22 -0.87
N ALA A 61 -1.86 2.41 -1.10
CA ALA A 61 -2.01 1.60 -2.29
C ALA A 61 -3.45 1.63 -2.79
N THR A 62 -3.67 1.26 -4.05
CA THR A 62 -5.01 1.00 -4.59
C THR A 62 -5.10 -0.49 -4.87
N LEU A 63 -6.05 -1.17 -4.23
CA LEU A 63 -6.30 -2.60 -4.44
C LEU A 63 -6.86 -2.83 -5.85
N ASP A 64 -6.68 -4.04 -6.38
CA ASP A 64 -7.27 -4.47 -7.67
C ASP A 64 -8.80 -4.37 -7.68
N SER A 65 -9.42 -4.43 -6.51
CA SER A 65 -10.86 -4.22 -6.33
C SER A 65 -11.29 -2.76 -6.53
N GLY A 66 -10.36 -1.82 -6.71
CA GLY A 66 -10.60 -0.37 -6.79
C GLY A 66 -10.70 0.34 -5.44
N MET A 67 -10.48 -0.37 -4.32
CA MET A 67 -10.47 0.22 -2.97
C MET A 67 -9.16 0.91 -2.67
N THR A 68 -9.21 2.02 -1.95
CA THR A 68 -8.00 2.73 -1.51
C THR A 68 -7.54 2.20 -0.16
N GLN A 69 -6.32 1.71 -0.10
CA GLN A 69 -5.68 1.21 1.11
C GLN A 69 -4.82 2.30 1.76
N VAL A 70 -5.04 2.53 3.05
CA VAL A 70 -4.32 3.55 3.84
C VAL A 70 -3.75 2.96 5.12
N PRO A 71 -2.61 3.45 5.63
CA PRO A 71 -2.05 3.00 6.90
C PRO A 71 -2.97 3.34 8.09
N ALA A 72 -3.13 2.37 9.01
CA ALA A 72 -3.95 2.54 10.21
C ALA A 72 -3.27 3.45 11.25
N GLY A 73 -4.04 4.35 11.86
CA GLY A 73 -3.61 5.19 12.99
C GLY A 73 -2.62 6.31 12.62
N THR A 74 -2.38 6.53 11.34
CA THR A 74 -1.53 7.62 10.84
C THR A 74 -2.37 8.62 10.06
N THR A 75 -2.07 9.91 10.22
CA THR A 75 -2.73 10.97 9.45
C THR A 75 -2.34 10.86 7.98
N VAL A 76 -3.33 10.71 7.12
CA VAL A 76 -3.16 10.63 5.65
C VAL A 76 -3.92 11.76 4.97
N GLU A 77 -3.40 12.22 3.83
CA GLU A 77 -4.11 13.17 2.98
C GLU A 77 -4.99 12.39 2.00
N LEU A 78 -6.29 12.67 2.02
CA LEU A 78 -7.24 12.14 1.05
C LEU A 78 -7.68 13.27 0.12
N GLN A 79 -7.60 13.02 -1.18
CA GLN A 79 -8.20 13.84 -2.21
C GLN A 79 -9.52 13.23 -2.63
N LEU A 80 -10.58 13.98 -2.40
CA LEU A 80 -11.95 13.65 -2.77
C LEU A 80 -12.28 14.32 -4.11
N PHE A 81 -12.93 13.56 -4.99
CA PHE A 81 -13.37 14.01 -6.31
C PHE A 81 -14.89 14.01 -6.37
N GLY A 82 -15.48 15.06 -6.92
CA GLY A 82 -16.92 15.18 -7.02
C GLY A 82 -17.39 16.62 -7.12
N ASN A 83 -18.63 16.86 -6.71
CA ASN A 83 -19.36 18.09 -7.00
C ASN A 83 -19.87 18.74 -5.71
N GLY A 84 -20.08 20.05 -5.73
CA GLY A 84 -20.65 20.77 -4.58
C GLY A 84 -19.70 20.94 -3.39
N PHE A 85 -18.39 20.73 -3.57
CA PHE A 85 -17.40 20.97 -2.51
C PHE A 85 -17.19 22.47 -2.29
N THR A 86 -17.03 22.83 -1.02
CA THR A 86 -16.78 24.18 -0.52
C THR A 86 -15.79 24.11 0.64
N ASN A 87 -15.13 25.23 0.99
CA ASN A 87 -14.16 25.27 2.09
C ASN A 87 -14.75 24.98 3.48
N GLN A 88 -16.08 24.89 3.60
CA GLN A 88 -16.78 24.53 4.84
C GLN A 88 -17.39 23.12 4.77
N SER A 89 -17.18 22.38 3.68
CA SER A 89 -17.65 20.98 3.58
C SER A 89 -16.93 20.11 4.61
N SER A 90 -17.67 19.18 5.20
CA SER A 90 -17.14 18.22 6.17
C SER A 90 -17.44 16.79 5.74
N PHE A 91 -16.53 15.89 6.06
CA PHE A 91 -16.58 14.48 5.68
C PHE A 91 -16.39 13.62 6.91
N ALA A 92 -17.32 12.70 7.15
CA ALA A 92 -17.28 11.76 8.25
C ALA A 92 -16.98 10.36 7.73
N PHE A 93 -16.27 9.58 8.54
CA PHE A 93 -15.87 8.21 8.20
C PHE A 93 -16.55 7.24 9.16
N THR A 94 -17.14 6.17 8.62
CA THR A 94 -17.90 5.16 9.38
C THR A 94 -17.58 3.74 8.91
N HIS A 95 -17.90 2.75 9.74
CA HIS A 95 -17.80 1.33 9.40
C HIS A 95 -19.09 0.76 8.79
N GLU A 96 -20.20 1.47 8.92
CA GLU A 96 -21.50 0.97 8.47
C GLU A 96 -21.66 1.16 6.96
N PRO A 97 -21.87 0.07 6.18
CA PRO A 97 -22.13 0.17 4.76
C PRO A 97 -23.56 0.65 4.51
N ALA A 98 -23.72 1.67 3.66
CA ALA A 98 -25.04 2.10 3.23
C ALA A 98 -25.04 2.56 1.75
N PRO A 99 -26.19 2.47 1.05
CA PRO A 99 -26.28 2.94 -0.32
C PRO A 99 -26.16 4.47 -0.39
N ARG A 100 -25.72 4.98 -1.54
CA ARG A 100 -25.59 6.42 -1.78
C ARG A 100 -26.92 7.14 -1.56
N GLY A 101 -26.88 8.29 -0.88
CA GLY A 101 -28.06 9.09 -0.59
C GLY A 101 -28.79 8.73 0.69
N SER A 102 -28.36 7.69 1.41
CA SER A 102 -28.91 7.35 2.73
C SER A 102 -28.47 8.35 3.80
N ALA A 103 -29.26 8.46 4.88
CA ALA A 103 -28.96 9.33 6.00
C ALA A 103 -27.83 8.75 6.87
N CYS A 104 -26.85 9.57 7.21
CA CYS A 104 -25.72 9.20 8.08
C CYS A 104 -25.82 9.80 9.49
N ASP A 105 -26.86 10.57 9.82
CA ASP A 105 -26.93 11.31 11.09
C ASP A 105 -26.92 10.40 12.34
N GLU A 106 -27.47 9.19 12.22
CA GLU A 106 -27.57 8.21 13.32
C GLU A 106 -26.44 7.17 13.31
N VAL A 107 -25.54 7.25 12.33
CA VAL A 107 -24.48 6.27 12.12
C VAL A 107 -23.25 6.65 12.96
N PRO A 108 -22.61 5.70 13.68
CA PRO A 108 -21.43 6.01 14.46
C PRO A 108 -20.28 6.49 13.57
N THR A 109 -19.84 7.73 13.79
CA THR A 109 -18.71 8.34 13.09
C THR A 109 -17.41 8.08 13.85
N VAL A 110 -16.40 7.55 13.17
CA VAL A 110 -15.08 7.26 13.73
C VAL A 110 -14.17 8.48 13.69
N ALA A 111 -14.21 9.21 12.57
CA ALA A 111 -13.42 10.41 12.37
C ALA A 111 -14.19 11.41 11.51
N VAL A 112 -13.94 12.70 11.71
CA VAL A 112 -14.47 13.80 10.91
C VAL A 112 -13.31 14.63 10.40
N ALA A 113 -13.33 14.95 9.11
CA ALA A 113 -12.33 15.78 8.46
C ALA A 113 -12.99 16.94 7.71
N HIS A 114 -12.30 18.08 7.67
CA HIS A 114 -12.79 19.28 7.02
C HIS A 114 -12.10 19.47 5.67
N ALA A 115 -12.85 19.97 4.69
CA ALA A 115 -12.35 20.27 3.37
C ALA A 115 -11.27 21.34 3.41
N THR A 116 -10.15 21.07 2.75
CA THR A 116 -9.06 22.00 2.48
C THR A 116 -8.75 21.98 1.00
N ASN A 117 -8.16 23.06 0.47
CA ASN A 117 -7.76 23.15 -0.93
C ASN A 117 -8.88 22.74 -1.91
N VAL A 118 -10.02 23.43 -1.82
CA VAL A 118 -11.20 23.12 -2.63
C VAL A 118 -11.15 23.87 -3.96
N GLY A 119 -11.28 23.14 -5.06
CA GLY A 119 -11.31 23.73 -6.40
C GLY A 119 -11.44 22.68 -7.50
N GLY A 120 -12.08 23.04 -8.61
CA GLY A 120 -12.16 22.20 -9.81
C GLY A 120 -12.77 20.81 -9.59
N GLY A 121 -13.75 20.69 -8.69
CA GLY A 121 -14.36 19.41 -8.32
C GLY A 121 -13.50 18.51 -7.44
N LYS A 122 -12.51 19.09 -6.75
CA LYS A 122 -11.61 18.39 -5.82
C LYS A 122 -11.60 19.05 -4.46
N ALA A 123 -11.38 18.26 -3.42
CA ALA A 123 -11.13 18.72 -2.06
C ALA A 123 -10.09 17.80 -1.39
N SER A 124 -9.12 18.37 -0.69
CA SER A 124 -8.18 17.62 0.15
C SER A 124 -8.67 17.58 1.59
N VAL A 125 -8.52 16.45 2.28
CA VAL A 125 -8.83 16.30 3.70
C VAL A 125 -7.73 15.52 4.40
N LEU A 126 -7.44 15.89 5.64
CA LEU A 126 -6.48 15.16 6.50
C LEU A 126 -7.26 14.35 7.53
N VAL A 127 -7.08 13.03 7.55
CA VAL A 127 -7.78 12.13 8.47
C VAL A 127 -6.84 11.06 9.03
N SER A 128 -7.06 10.66 10.29
CA SER A 128 -6.42 9.49 10.90
C SER A 128 -7.50 8.44 11.19
N LEU A 129 -7.39 7.26 10.56
CA LEU A 129 -8.36 6.17 10.68
C LEU A 129 -7.76 5.05 11.55
N PRO A 130 -8.31 4.77 12.74
CA PRO A 130 -7.82 3.71 13.62
C PRO A 130 -8.20 2.30 13.10
N GLY A 131 -7.70 1.25 13.74
CA GLY A 131 -8.10 -0.14 13.43
C GLY A 131 -7.37 -0.74 12.22
N ALA A 132 -6.98 -2.01 12.34
CA ALA A 132 -6.24 -2.74 11.33
C ALA A 132 -7.17 -3.59 10.47
N SER A 133 -7.02 -3.53 9.15
CA SER A 133 -7.77 -4.36 8.19
C SER A 133 -9.28 -4.13 8.22
N VAL A 134 -9.71 -2.88 8.48
CA VAL A 134 -11.12 -2.51 8.56
C VAL A 134 -11.51 -1.63 7.38
N ARG A 135 -12.78 -1.72 6.96
CA ARG A 135 -13.37 -0.89 5.91
C ARG A 135 -13.97 0.38 6.49
N TYR A 136 -13.85 1.45 5.70
CA TYR A 136 -14.36 2.76 6.02
C TYR A 136 -15.16 3.31 4.83
N TYR A 137 -16.34 3.80 5.14
CA TYR A 137 -17.26 4.48 4.23
C TYR A 137 -17.31 5.97 4.54
N VAL A 138 -17.65 6.77 3.55
CA VAL A 138 -17.61 8.23 3.63
C VAL A 138 -19.04 8.78 3.64
N CYS A 139 -19.31 9.66 4.60
CA CYS A 139 -20.48 10.53 4.60
C CYS A 139 -20.03 11.98 4.39
N SER A 140 -20.83 12.78 3.71
CA SER A 140 -20.54 14.19 3.48
C SER A 140 -21.65 15.08 4.02
N LYS A 141 -21.28 16.30 4.40
CA LYS A 141 -22.18 17.38 4.76
C LYS A 141 -21.78 18.65 4.02
N ALA A 142 -22.71 19.21 3.25
CA ALA A 142 -22.56 20.52 2.62
C ALA A 142 -22.83 21.63 3.64
N PRO A 143 -22.15 22.79 3.55
CA PRO A 143 -22.28 23.86 4.53
C PRO A 143 -23.44 24.82 4.28
N LEU A 144 -24.32 24.56 3.30
CA LEU A 144 -25.32 25.54 2.87
C LEU A 144 -26.38 25.86 3.95
N SER A 145 -26.53 25.06 5.01
CA SER A 145 -27.31 25.39 6.22
C SER A 145 -27.02 24.42 7.37
N GLU A 146 -27.34 24.80 8.62
CA GLU A 146 -27.24 23.90 9.78
C GLU A 146 -28.14 22.65 9.64
N ASP A 147 -29.26 22.80 8.93
CA ASP A 147 -30.26 21.77 8.67
C ASP A 147 -29.84 20.73 7.62
N VAL A 148 -28.68 20.89 6.96
CA VAL A 148 -28.17 19.88 6.03
C VAL A 148 -27.75 18.63 6.80
N LYS A 149 -28.48 17.55 6.53
CA LYS A 149 -28.23 16.20 7.06
C LYS A 149 -27.01 15.55 6.43
N TRP A 150 -26.35 14.68 7.17
CA TRP A 150 -25.24 13.88 6.63
C TRP A 150 -25.76 12.87 5.61
N VAL A 151 -25.11 12.80 4.46
CA VAL A 151 -25.50 11.91 3.36
C VAL A 151 -24.39 10.90 3.09
N HIS A 152 -24.74 9.62 3.02
CA HIS A 152 -23.83 8.55 2.70
C HIS A 152 -23.42 8.58 1.22
N GLN A 153 -22.13 8.42 0.95
CA GLN A 153 -21.57 8.53 -0.41
C GLN A 153 -21.56 7.20 -1.18
N GLY A 154 -21.99 6.12 -0.54
CA GLY A 154 -22.16 4.79 -1.13
C GLY A 154 -21.15 3.78 -0.61
N ASP A 155 -21.39 2.51 -0.93
CA ASP A 155 -20.56 1.36 -0.57
C ASP A 155 -19.68 0.90 -1.75
N GLU A 156 -19.54 1.74 -2.78
CA GLU A 156 -18.77 1.38 -3.96
C GLU A 156 -17.25 1.34 -3.68
N PRO A 157 -16.49 0.44 -4.35
CA PRO A 157 -15.07 0.25 -4.04
C PRO A 157 -14.22 1.52 -4.16
N TRP A 158 -14.48 2.37 -5.16
CA TRP A 158 -13.72 3.59 -5.42
C TRP A 158 -14.04 4.77 -4.47
N VAL A 159 -15.01 4.60 -3.56
CA VAL A 159 -15.32 5.52 -2.45
C VAL A 159 -15.09 4.84 -1.09
N THR A 160 -14.62 3.59 -1.09
CA THR A 160 -14.35 2.81 0.12
C THR A 160 -12.86 2.83 0.44
N LEU A 161 -12.55 3.03 1.72
CA LEU A 161 -11.21 2.99 2.27
C LEU A 161 -11.00 1.69 3.04
N VAL A 162 -9.80 1.14 2.98
CA VAL A 162 -9.39 -0.01 3.79
C VAL A 162 -8.13 0.35 4.54
N THR A 163 -8.13 0.14 5.86
CA THR A 163 -6.92 0.39 6.65
C THR A 163 -6.01 -0.83 6.64
N GLN A 164 -4.69 -0.61 6.54
CA GLN A 164 -3.69 -1.65 6.73
C GLN A 164 -3.01 -1.46 8.10
N GLY A 165 -3.10 -2.48 8.94
CA GLY A 165 -2.38 -2.51 10.22
C GLY A 165 -0.90 -2.87 10.05
N ARG A 166 -0.09 -2.52 11.05
CA ARG A 166 1.26 -3.07 11.19
C ARG A 166 1.16 -4.50 11.71
N LEU A 167 1.88 -5.45 11.09
CA LEU A 167 1.85 -6.86 11.48
C LEU A 167 2.41 -7.10 12.90
N MET A 168 3.35 -6.26 13.35
CA MET A 168 4.04 -6.43 14.63
C MET A 168 4.09 -5.11 15.42
N PRO A 169 4.01 -5.15 16.76
CA PRO A 169 4.26 -3.99 17.61
C PRO A 169 5.68 -3.46 17.40
N VAL A 170 5.82 -2.13 17.38
CA VAL A 170 7.10 -1.42 17.17
C VAL A 170 8.18 -1.89 18.16
N TRP A 171 7.80 -2.14 19.42
CA TRP A 171 8.72 -2.63 20.46
C TRP A 171 9.33 -3.99 20.12
N VAL A 172 8.53 -4.91 19.60
CA VAL A 172 8.99 -6.25 19.21
C VAL A 172 9.92 -6.15 18.01
N GLN A 173 9.58 -5.31 17.02
CA GLN A 173 10.45 -5.04 15.88
C GLN A 173 11.80 -4.46 16.32
N ALA A 174 11.81 -3.53 17.28
CA ALA A 174 13.04 -2.95 17.81
C ALA A 174 13.94 -3.98 18.53
N ILE A 175 13.35 -4.89 19.32
CA ILE A 175 14.11 -5.97 19.98
C ILE A 175 14.72 -6.92 18.94
N ILE A 176 13.93 -7.33 17.94
CA ILE A 176 14.42 -8.19 16.85
C ILE A 176 15.54 -7.48 16.09
N LEU A 177 15.38 -6.19 15.79
CA LEU A 177 16.38 -5.38 15.10
C LEU A 177 17.69 -5.28 15.89
N ALA A 178 17.62 -5.06 17.21
CA ALA A 178 18.80 -5.05 18.07
C ALA A 178 19.50 -6.43 18.12
N GLY A 179 18.73 -7.52 18.23
CA GLY A 179 19.29 -8.88 18.22
C GLY A 179 19.96 -9.23 16.89
N LEU A 180 19.34 -8.85 15.77
CA LEU A 180 19.90 -9.01 14.43
C LEU A 180 21.21 -8.23 14.27
N LEU A 181 21.27 -6.95 14.70
CA LEU A 181 22.50 -6.15 14.65
C LEU A 181 23.66 -6.79 15.41
N LEU A 182 23.40 -7.32 16.62
CA LEU A 182 24.42 -7.99 17.41
C LEU A 182 24.94 -9.27 16.73
N LEU A 183 24.04 -10.06 16.15
CA LEU A 183 24.42 -11.26 15.39
C LEU A 183 25.24 -10.90 14.15
N SER A 184 24.89 -9.82 13.45
CA SER A 184 25.65 -9.31 12.30
C SER A 184 27.07 -8.89 12.68
N GLY A 185 27.22 -8.14 13.79
CA GLY A 185 28.52 -7.72 14.29
C GLY A 185 29.39 -8.91 14.69
N LEU A 186 28.81 -9.91 15.36
CA LEU A 186 29.51 -11.13 15.75
C LEU A 186 29.98 -11.96 14.54
N PHE A 187 29.13 -12.09 13.52
CA PHE A 187 29.51 -12.76 12.28
C PHE A 187 30.64 -12.00 11.57
N SER A 188 30.51 -10.69 11.38
CA SER A 188 31.56 -9.89 10.73
C SER A 188 32.88 -9.90 11.49
N GLY A 189 32.85 -9.76 12.82
CA GLY A 189 34.03 -9.87 13.69
C GLY A 189 34.69 -11.24 13.64
N LEU A 190 33.89 -12.32 13.56
CA LEU A 190 34.42 -13.66 13.37
C LEU A 190 35.12 -13.81 12.00
N ASN A 191 34.66 -13.10 10.95
CA ASN A 191 35.29 -13.14 9.64
C ASN A 191 36.66 -12.46 9.68
N LEU A 192 36.73 -11.26 10.27
CA LEU A 192 37.99 -10.55 10.51
C LEU A 192 38.93 -11.37 11.41
N GLY A 193 38.42 -11.97 12.48
CA GLY A 193 39.19 -12.85 13.37
C GLY A 193 39.70 -14.13 12.67
N LEU A 194 38.90 -14.73 11.80
CA LEU A 194 39.30 -15.88 10.97
C LEU A 194 40.33 -15.50 9.89
N MET A 195 40.26 -14.28 9.35
CA MET A 195 41.27 -13.75 8.42
C MET A 195 42.56 -13.31 9.13
N ALA A 196 42.48 -12.86 10.40
CA ALA A 196 43.63 -12.48 11.21
C ALA A 196 44.41 -13.70 11.75
N LEU A 197 43.73 -14.84 11.98
CA LEU A 197 44.37 -16.07 12.43
C LEU A 197 45.00 -16.84 11.26
N ASP A 198 46.14 -16.34 10.77
CA ASP A 198 46.75 -16.84 9.54
C ASP A 198 47.26 -18.30 9.67
N LYS A 199 47.02 -19.11 8.63
CA LYS A 199 47.37 -20.55 8.60
C LYS A 199 48.88 -20.80 8.73
N THR A 200 49.64 -19.79 8.32
CA THR A 200 51.09 -19.70 8.27
C THR A 200 51.70 -19.61 9.67
N GLU A 201 51.07 -18.87 10.59
CA GLU A 201 51.56 -18.67 11.95
C GLU A 201 51.26 -19.88 12.86
N LEU A 202 50.08 -20.50 12.74
CA LEU A 202 49.76 -21.73 13.48
C LEU A 202 50.64 -22.93 13.08
N ARG A 203 51.07 -23.04 11.80
CA ARG A 203 52.01 -24.10 11.37
C ARG A 203 53.40 -23.90 11.99
N VAL A 204 53.82 -22.66 12.16
CA VAL A 204 55.07 -22.29 12.83
C VAL A 204 54.97 -22.57 14.34
N ILE A 205 53.84 -22.26 14.99
CA ILE A 205 53.61 -22.58 16.41
C ILE A 205 53.48 -24.10 16.65
N GLU A 206 52.87 -24.86 15.73
CA GLU A 206 52.78 -26.32 15.85
C GLU A 206 54.15 -27.01 15.65
N SER A 207 55.07 -26.39 14.91
CA SER A 207 56.43 -26.92 14.68
C SER A 207 57.47 -26.45 15.71
N CYS A 208 57.30 -25.25 16.31
CA CYS A 208 58.29 -24.64 17.22
C CYS A 208 57.77 -24.29 18.64
N GLY A 209 56.49 -24.47 18.96
CA GLY A 209 55.86 -24.01 20.20
C GLY A 209 55.92 -24.97 21.41
N THR A 210 55.64 -24.45 22.60
CA THR A 210 55.58 -25.18 23.87
C THR A 210 54.45 -26.23 23.90
N PRO A 211 54.52 -27.31 24.70
CA PRO A 211 53.50 -28.38 24.72
C PRO A 211 52.08 -27.88 25.04
N SER A 212 51.97 -26.76 25.77
CA SER A 212 50.74 -26.03 26.04
C SER A 212 50.14 -25.40 24.77
N GLU A 213 50.94 -24.74 23.94
CA GLU A 213 50.50 -24.06 22.70
C GLU A 213 50.08 -25.07 21.61
N ARG A 214 50.78 -26.21 21.52
CA ARG A 214 50.38 -27.34 20.64
C ARG A 214 49.00 -27.90 20.96
N LYS A 215 48.59 -27.87 22.24
CA LYS A 215 47.29 -28.38 22.69
C LYS A 215 46.15 -27.48 22.22
N TRP A 216 46.35 -26.16 22.26
CA TRP A 216 45.40 -25.17 21.75
C TRP A 216 45.31 -25.19 20.22
N ALA A 217 46.43 -25.31 19.51
CA ALA A 217 46.46 -25.41 18.06
C ALA A 217 45.69 -26.64 17.52
N LYS A 218 45.74 -27.79 18.20
CA LYS A 218 44.98 -28.99 17.84
C LYS A 218 43.46 -28.84 18.01
N VAL A 219 43.01 -28.03 18.97
CA VAL A 219 41.57 -27.76 19.18
C VAL A 219 41.03 -26.81 18.11
N ILE A 220 41.86 -25.89 17.60
CA ILE A 220 41.48 -24.88 16.58
C ILE A 220 41.60 -25.43 15.14
N ALA A 221 42.49 -26.40 14.90
CA ALA A 221 42.69 -27.03 13.59
C ALA A 221 41.41 -27.59 12.90
N PRO A 222 40.47 -28.27 13.58
CA PRO A 222 39.25 -28.79 12.93
C PRO A 222 38.26 -27.70 12.49
N LEU A 223 38.15 -26.58 13.22
CA LEU A 223 37.36 -25.40 12.80
C LEU A 223 37.89 -24.81 11.48
N ARG A 224 39.22 -24.86 11.29
CA ARG A 224 39.92 -24.35 10.10
C ARG A 224 39.81 -25.27 8.88
N ASN A 225 39.66 -26.59 9.07
CA ASN A 225 39.57 -27.56 7.97
C ASN A 225 38.27 -27.42 7.16
N HIS A 226 37.22 -26.85 7.77
CA HIS A 226 35.96 -26.52 7.12
C HIS A 226 35.78 -24.99 6.93
N GLY A 227 36.88 -24.22 6.93
CA GLY A 227 36.84 -22.75 6.90
C GLY A 227 36.02 -22.16 5.75
N ASN A 228 35.97 -22.81 4.58
CA ASN A 228 35.14 -22.36 3.46
C ASN A 228 33.63 -22.41 3.76
N TYR A 229 33.17 -23.40 4.55
CA TYR A 229 31.76 -23.51 4.95
C TYR A 229 31.41 -22.49 6.02
N LEU A 230 32.32 -22.23 6.96
CA LEU A 230 32.18 -21.18 7.97
C LEU A 230 32.12 -19.81 7.31
N LEU A 231 33.05 -19.50 6.40
CA LEU A 231 33.10 -18.24 5.68
C LEU A 231 31.86 -18.04 4.80
N CYS A 232 31.39 -19.09 4.10
CA CYS A 232 30.15 -19.02 3.33
C CYS A 232 28.92 -18.76 4.23
N SER A 233 28.79 -19.48 5.36
CA SER A 233 27.68 -19.30 6.29
C SER A 233 27.66 -17.90 6.90
N LEU A 234 28.84 -17.36 7.20
CA LEU A 234 29.02 -16.03 7.75
C LEU A 234 28.66 -14.94 6.75
N LEU A 235 29.16 -15.04 5.50
CA LEU A 235 28.80 -14.09 4.44
C LEU A 235 27.30 -14.10 4.14
N LEU A 236 26.70 -15.30 4.04
CA LEU A 236 25.26 -15.44 3.82
C LEU A 236 24.45 -14.88 5.00
N GLY A 237 24.91 -15.11 6.23
CA GLY A 237 24.31 -14.55 7.45
C GLY A 237 24.33 -13.03 7.45
N ASN A 238 25.45 -12.42 7.09
CA ASN A 238 25.58 -10.96 7.01
C ASN A 238 24.63 -10.35 5.97
N VAL A 239 24.56 -10.94 4.77
CA VAL A 239 23.62 -10.45 3.73
C VAL A 239 22.17 -10.60 4.21
N LEU A 240 21.82 -11.74 4.79
CA LEU A 240 20.46 -11.99 5.30
C LEU A 240 20.07 -10.99 6.37
N VAL A 241 20.95 -10.74 7.34
CA VAL A 241 20.70 -9.79 8.43
C VAL A 241 20.59 -8.37 7.89
N ASN A 242 21.50 -7.94 7.02
CA ASN A 242 21.48 -6.60 6.43
C ASN A 242 20.19 -6.35 5.63
N SER A 243 19.74 -7.33 4.85
CA SER A 243 18.48 -7.25 4.10
C SER A 243 17.27 -7.20 5.05
N THR A 244 17.25 -8.06 6.07
CA THR A 244 16.15 -8.12 7.05
C THR A 244 16.06 -6.82 7.86
N LEU A 245 17.20 -6.28 8.30
CA LEU A 245 17.29 -5.00 9.00
C LEU A 245 16.69 -3.86 8.18
N THR A 246 17.05 -3.79 6.89
CA THR A 246 16.57 -2.73 6.00
C THR A 246 15.06 -2.82 5.80
N ILE A 247 14.51 -4.02 5.59
CA ILE A 247 13.06 -4.23 5.45
C ILE A 247 12.32 -3.86 6.74
N LEU A 248 12.83 -4.26 7.90
CA LEU A 248 12.20 -3.93 9.18
C LEU A 248 12.27 -2.43 9.49
N LEU A 249 13.33 -1.75 9.09
CA LEU A 249 13.47 -0.31 9.30
C LEU A 249 12.60 0.52 8.35
N ASP A 250 12.39 0.03 7.12
CA ASP A 250 11.44 0.58 6.14
C ASP A 250 9.99 0.47 6.65
N ASP A 251 9.67 -0.61 7.37
CA ASP A 251 8.37 -0.76 8.02
C ASP A 251 8.12 0.23 9.18
N LEU A 252 9.19 0.77 9.78
CA LEU A 252 9.15 1.64 10.94
C LEU A 252 9.20 3.13 10.60
N THR A 253 10.00 3.49 9.59
CA THR A 253 10.36 4.86 9.25
C THR A 253 9.99 5.19 7.80
N SER A 254 10.30 6.40 7.34
CA SER A 254 10.17 6.72 5.91
C SER A 254 11.23 5.99 5.11
N GLY A 255 10.91 5.55 3.89
CA GLY A 255 11.78 4.64 3.15
C GLY A 255 13.19 5.18 2.89
N LEU A 256 13.33 6.50 2.70
CA LEU A 256 14.65 7.12 2.56
C LEU A 256 15.46 7.11 3.87
N VAL A 257 14.81 7.43 4.98
CA VAL A 257 15.45 7.43 6.31
C VAL A 257 15.81 6.00 6.71
N ALA A 258 14.98 5.02 6.35
CA ALA A 258 15.26 3.62 6.55
C ALA A 258 16.55 3.18 5.84
N VAL A 259 16.72 3.52 4.57
CA VAL A 259 17.92 3.14 3.80
C VAL A 259 19.19 3.79 4.36
N VAL A 260 19.13 5.09 4.68
CA VAL A 260 20.30 5.79 5.25
C VAL A 260 20.61 5.28 6.66
N GLY A 261 19.58 5.12 7.50
CA GLY A 261 19.72 4.63 8.87
C GLY A 261 20.20 3.19 8.95
N SER A 262 19.73 2.30 8.07
CA SER A 262 20.19 0.91 8.00
C SER A 262 21.66 0.85 7.62
N THR A 263 22.07 1.62 6.62
CA THR A 263 23.46 1.68 6.14
C THR A 263 24.41 2.14 7.25
N ILE A 264 24.09 3.24 7.93
CA ILE A 264 24.93 3.76 9.04
C ILE A 264 25.01 2.74 10.18
N SER A 265 23.88 2.13 10.55
CA SER A 265 23.83 1.14 11.64
C SER A 265 24.68 -0.09 11.31
N ILE A 266 24.59 -0.60 10.08
CA ILE A 266 25.37 -1.76 9.62
C ILE A 266 26.87 -1.46 9.65
N VAL A 267 27.31 -0.30 9.15
CA VAL A 267 28.74 0.06 9.16
C VAL A 267 29.27 0.13 10.59
N ILE A 268 28.56 0.81 11.50
CA ILE A 268 29.02 0.98 12.88
C ILE A 268 29.04 -0.37 13.62
N PHE A 269 27.94 -1.13 13.61
CA PHE A 269 27.83 -2.37 14.37
C PHE A 269 28.47 -3.58 13.68
N GLY A 270 28.53 -3.59 12.35
CA GLY A 270 29.07 -4.68 11.55
C GLY A 270 30.56 -4.55 11.22
N GLU A 271 31.10 -3.34 11.15
CA GLU A 271 32.49 -3.13 10.71
C GLU A 271 33.39 -2.41 11.72
N ILE A 272 32.85 -1.45 12.50
CA ILE A 272 33.67 -0.60 13.38
C ILE A 272 33.79 -1.13 14.81
N ILE A 273 32.69 -1.64 15.37
CA ILE A 273 32.64 -2.16 16.76
C ILE A 273 33.40 -3.48 16.95
N PRO A 274 33.21 -4.51 16.09
CA PRO A 274 33.89 -5.79 16.24
C PRO A 274 35.36 -5.74 15.80
#